data_AF-A0A536SKQ4-F1
#
_entry.id   AF-A0A536SKQ4-F1
#
_cell.length_a   1.000
_cell.length_b   1.000
_cell.length_c   1.000
_cell.angle_alpha   90.00
_cell.angle_beta   90.00
_cell.angle_gamma   90.00
#
_symmetry.space_group_name_H-M   'P 1'
#
loop_
_entity.id
_entity.type
_entity.pdbx_description
1 polymer ?
#
loop_
_entity_poly.entity_id
_entity_poly.type
_entity_poly.pdbx_seq_one_letter_code
_entity_poly.pdbx_strand_id
1 'polypeptide(L)'
;MAERPIARVPRLVLALLALGLAAQIGLKASSPQPRAKAEDLPPAPSIAALRLAGFGEPVALAKVLMLYLQAFDYQSGSKVPYRDLDYGRLEAWLARILELDPRGQYPLLAASRLYAEVPVEEKQRRMLEFVYRQFFVDPSRRWPWLAHAAAIAKHRLGDLPLARRYAAAIQRHATADDVPLWARQMEIFILEDMNELQTARIMIGGYIQSGKVKDPAELRFLDESLKRLEARMVGERGRK
;
A
#
# COMPACT_ATOMS: atom_id res chain seq x y z
N MET A 1 -33.44 -1.91 44.05
CA MET A 1 -33.26 -3.30 43.58
C MET A 1 -32.09 -3.89 44.33
N ALA A 2 -32.33 -4.79 45.29
CA ALA A 2 -31.26 -5.42 46.08
C ALA A 2 -30.75 -6.65 45.32
N GLU A 3 -29.49 -6.62 44.89
CA GLU A 3 -28.82 -7.78 44.29
C GLU A 3 -28.73 -8.91 45.31
N ARG A 4 -29.19 -10.10 44.94
CA ARG A 4 -29.19 -11.26 45.83
C ARG A 4 -27.76 -11.79 45.98
N PRO A 5 -27.28 -12.07 47.20
CA PRO A 5 -25.92 -12.56 47.41
C PRO A 5 -25.72 -13.93 46.76
N ILE A 6 -24.56 -14.12 46.10
CA ILE A 6 -24.17 -15.32 45.36
C ILE A 6 -24.27 -16.60 46.23
N ALA A 7 -24.18 -16.46 47.56
CA ALA A 7 -24.35 -17.54 48.52
C ALA A 7 -25.76 -18.19 48.57
N ARG A 8 -26.78 -17.56 47.97
CA ARG A 8 -28.13 -18.15 47.83
C ARG A 8 -28.31 -19.01 46.58
N VAL A 9 -27.32 -19.08 45.70
CA VAL A 9 -27.39 -19.94 44.51
C VAL A 9 -27.17 -21.40 44.95
N PRO A 10 -28.07 -22.34 44.61
CA PRO A 10 -27.90 -23.75 44.95
C PRO A 10 -26.56 -24.28 44.44
N ARG A 11 -25.84 -25.04 45.28
CA ARG A 11 -24.51 -25.60 44.94
C ARG A 11 -24.52 -26.41 43.64
N LEU A 12 -25.64 -27.05 43.33
CA LEU A 12 -25.84 -27.81 42.09
C LEU A 12 -25.85 -26.92 40.84
N VAL A 13 -26.37 -25.69 40.92
CA VAL A 13 -26.34 -24.72 39.82
C VAL A 13 -24.93 -24.20 39.60
N LEU A 14 -24.18 -23.93 40.67
CA LEU A 14 -22.76 -23.56 40.58
C LEU A 14 -21.91 -24.69 39.99
N ALA A 15 -22.18 -25.94 40.36
CA ALA A 15 -21.49 -27.10 39.82
C ALA A 15 -21.78 -27.28 38.31
N LEU A 16 -23.06 -27.15 37.90
CA LEU A 16 -23.43 -27.20 36.48
C LEU A 16 -22.81 -26.05 35.68
N LEU A 17 -22.77 -24.84 36.25
CA LEU A 17 -22.11 -23.70 35.62
C LEU A 17 -20.61 -23.95 35.45
N ALA A 18 -19.93 -24.43 36.50
CA ALA A 18 -18.51 -24.76 36.44
C ALA A 18 -18.22 -25.86 35.43
N LEU A 19 -19.07 -26.90 35.37
CA LEU A 19 -18.95 -27.99 34.41
C LEU A 19 -19.21 -27.53 32.98
N GLY A 20 -20.20 -26.66 32.77
CA GLY A 20 -20.46 -26.00 31.48
C GLY A 20 -19.31 -25.11 31.03
N LEU A 21 -18.70 -24.35 31.96
CA LEU A 21 -17.54 -23.52 31.67
C LEU A 21 -16.31 -24.37 31.33
N ALA A 22 -16.07 -25.44 32.08
CA ALA A 22 -14.99 -26.39 31.83
C ALA A 22 -15.17 -27.11 30.49
N ALA A 23 -16.41 -27.52 30.16
CA ALA A 23 -16.74 -28.09 28.87
C ALA A 23 -16.55 -27.07 27.73
N GLN A 24 -16.95 -25.81 27.92
CA GLN A 24 -16.76 -24.75 26.94
C GLN A 24 -15.27 -24.47 26.69
N ILE A 25 -14.45 -24.42 27.75
CA ILE A 25 -12.99 -24.25 27.66
C ILE A 25 -12.37 -25.47 26.98
N GLY A 26 -12.76 -26.68 27.37
CA GLY A 26 -12.27 -27.94 26.78
C GLY A 26 -12.61 -28.06 25.30
N LEU A 27 -13.84 -27.75 24.90
CA LEU A 27 -14.28 -27.71 23.50
C LEU A 27 -13.54 -26.63 22.71
N LYS A 28 -13.34 -25.45 23.27
CA LYS A 28 -12.63 -24.36 22.60
C LYS A 28 -11.12 -24.59 22.50
N ALA A 29 -10.52 -25.29 23.47
CA ALA A 29 -9.11 -25.68 23.46
C ALA A 29 -8.81 -26.88 22.55
N SER A 30 -9.80 -27.78 22.36
CA SER A 30 -9.70 -28.92 21.44
C SER A 30 -10.14 -28.60 20.01
N SER A 31 -10.88 -27.50 19.83
CA SER A 31 -11.16 -26.97 18.49
C SER A 31 -9.84 -26.54 17.84
N PRO A 32 -9.46 -27.09 16.66
CA PRO A 32 -8.30 -26.60 15.94
C PRO A 32 -8.46 -25.11 15.70
N GLN A 33 -7.42 -24.32 15.99
CA GLN A 33 -7.42 -22.89 15.69
C GLN A 33 -7.85 -22.72 14.23
N PRO A 34 -8.79 -21.82 13.91
CA PRO A 34 -9.17 -21.53 12.53
C PRO A 34 -7.94 -21.07 11.76
N ARG A 35 -7.28 -22.01 11.08
CA ARG A 35 -6.27 -21.70 10.07
C ARG A 35 -7.06 -21.34 8.83
N ALA A 36 -7.38 -20.06 8.67
CA ALA A 36 -7.84 -19.56 7.39
C ALA A 36 -6.76 -19.91 6.36
N LYS A 37 -7.15 -20.64 5.32
CA LYS A 37 -6.23 -20.97 4.24
C LYS A 37 -6.19 -19.79 3.29
N ALA A 38 -5.03 -19.57 2.69
CA ALA A 38 -4.81 -18.65 1.57
C ALA A 38 -5.90 -18.67 0.48
N GLU A 39 -6.53 -19.83 0.32
CA GLU A 39 -7.54 -20.16 -0.70
C GLU A 39 -8.95 -19.67 -0.36
N ASP A 40 -9.18 -19.20 0.88
CA ASP A 40 -10.51 -18.90 1.41
C ASP A 40 -11.05 -17.52 0.98
N LEU A 41 -10.22 -16.63 0.41
CA LEU A 41 -10.75 -15.37 -0.13
C LEU A 41 -11.52 -15.69 -1.40
N PRO A 42 -12.86 -15.57 -1.47
CA PRO A 42 -13.60 -15.91 -2.67
C PRO A 42 -13.19 -15.01 -3.86
N PRO A 43 -13.41 -15.44 -5.11
CA PRO A 43 -13.21 -14.56 -6.25
C PRO A 43 -14.04 -13.29 -6.10
N ALA A 44 -13.47 -12.14 -6.48
CA ALA A 44 -14.16 -10.87 -6.40
C ALA A 44 -15.45 -10.91 -7.25
N PRO A 45 -16.62 -10.53 -6.69
CA PRO A 45 -17.87 -10.52 -7.44
C PRO A 45 -17.78 -9.62 -8.67
N SER A 46 -18.63 -9.89 -9.66
CA SER A 46 -18.70 -9.03 -10.84
C SER A 46 -19.20 -7.64 -10.46
N ILE A 47 -18.76 -6.62 -11.19
CA ILE A 47 -19.19 -5.23 -10.93
C ILE A 47 -20.72 -5.07 -11.05
N ALA A 48 -21.37 -5.84 -11.92
CA ALA A 48 -22.82 -5.86 -12.04
C ALA A 48 -23.50 -6.39 -10.77
N ALA A 49 -23.01 -7.50 -10.21
CA ALA A 49 -23.51 -8.04 -8.96
C ALA A 49 -23.33 -7.06 -7.80
N LEU A 50 -22.17 -6.40 -7.73
CA LEU A 50 -21.89 -5.39 -6.71
C LEU A 50 -22.80 -4.17 -6.84
N ARG A 51 -23.06 -3.68 -8.06
CA ARG A 51 -23.98 -2.54 -8.27
C ARG A 51 -25.41 -2.87 -7.84
N LEU A 52 -25.87 -4.10 -8.09
CA LEU A 52 -27.17 -4.58 -7.61
C LEU A 52 -27.21 -4.67 -6.08
N ALA A 53 -26.17 -5.26 -5.47
CA ALA A 53 -26.06 -5.40 -4.01
C ALA A 53 -25.90 -4.05 -3.29
N GLY A 54 -25.35 -3.04 -3.95
CA GLY A 54 -25.16 -1.70 -3.41
C GLY A 54 -26.41 -0.83 -3.41
N PHE A 55 -27.52 -1.29 -4.00
CA PHE A 55 -28.80 -0.55 -4.05
C PHE A 55 -28.67 0.92 -4.51
N GLY A 56 -27.74 1.21 -5.43
CA GLY A 56 -27.49 2.57 -5.93
C GLY A 56 -26.45 3.38 -5.13
N GLU A 57 -25.89 2.82 -4.06
CA GLU A 57 -24.87 3.46 -3.21
C GLU A 57 -23.48 2.80 -3.38
N PRO A 58 -22.79 3.02 -4.52
CA PRO A 58 -21.54 2.31 -4.82
C PRO A 58 -20.40 2.68 -3.86
N VAL A 59 -20.35 3.93 -3.38
CA VAL A 59 -19.30 4.39 -2.46
C VAL A 59 -19.47 3.78 -1.06
N ALA A 60 -20.70 3.68 -0.56
CA ALA A 60 -20.97 3.02 0.71
C ALA A 60 -20.59 1.54 0.65
N LEU A 61 -20.98 0.86 -0.45
CA LEU A 61 -20.61 -0.52 -0.68
C LEU A 61 -19.08 -0.68 -0.76
N ALA A 62 -18.36 0.19 -1.47
CA ALA A 62 -16.89 0.15 -1.55
C ALA A 62 -16.24 0.15 -0.16
N LYS A 63 -16.73 0.99 0.76
CA LYS A 63 -16.26 1.05 2.15
C LYS A 63 -16.57 -0.24 2.92
N VAL A 64 -17.78 -0.79 2.76
CA VAL A 64 -18.16 -2.07 3.37
C VAL A 64 -17.26 -3.21 2.85
N LEU A 65 -16.96 -3.24 1.56
CA LEU A 65 -16.08 -4.25 0.98
C LEU A 65 -14.62 -4.10 1.47
N MET A 66 -14.14 -2.88 1.70
CA MET A 66 -12.84 -2.66 2.35
C MET A 66 -12.82 -3.20 3.79
N LEU A 67 -13.90 -2.96 4.55
CA LEU A 67 -14.03 -3.51 5.90
C LEU A 67 -14.12 -5.03 5.89
N TYR A 68 -14.82 -5.62 4.92
CA TYR A 68 -14.87 -7.05 4.71
C TYR A 68 -13.47 -7.63 4.46
N LEU A 69 -12.69 -7.01 3.56
CA LEU A 69 -11.33 -7.44 3.26
C LEU A 69 -10.42 -7.35 4.51
N GLN A 70 -10.50 -6.25 5.25
CA GLN A 70 -9.74 -6.07 6.49
C GLN A 70 -10.18 -7.02 7.62
N ALA A 71 -11.48 -7.35 7.70
CA ALA A 71 -11.99 -8.31 8.67
C ALA A 71 -11.57 -9.75 8.34
N PHE A 72 -11.53 -10.10 7.05
CA PHE A 72 -11.00 -11.37 6.58
C PHE A 72 -9.53 -11.55 6.99
N ASP A 73 -8.75 -10.47 6.90
CA ASP A 73 -7.36 -10.45 7.38
C ASP A 73 -7.27 -10.66 8.91
N TYR A 74 -8.23 -10.15 9.70
CA TYR A 74 -8.21 -10.21 11.17
C TYR A 74 -8.79 -11.49 11.79
N GLN A 75 -9.80 -12.12 11.16
CA GLN A 75 -10.49 -13.32 11.66
C GLN A 75 -9.61 -14.59 11.62
N SER A 76 -8.46 -14.49 10.95
CA SER A 76 -7.46 -15.54 10.85
C SER A 76 -6.60 -15.61 12.13
N GLY A 77 -7.23 -15.93 13.27
CA GLY A 77 -6.72 -15.87 14.65
C GLY A 77 -5.38 -16.56 14.99
N SER A 78 -4.67 -17.07 14.00
CA SER A 78 -3.22 -17.25 14.01
C SER A 78 -2.69 -16.61 12.73
N LYS A 79 -2.06 -15.43 12.80
CA LYS A 79 -1.42 -14.67 11.70
C LYS A 79 -1.41 -15.47 10.39
N VAL A 80 -2.46 -15.41 9.56
CA VAL A 80 -2.25 -15.74 8.15
C VAL A 80 -1.34 -14.62 7.70
N PRO A 81 -0.04 -14.88 7.54
CA PRO A 81 0.85 -13.81 7.19
C PRO A 81 0.35 -13.36 5.82
N TYR A 82 0.25 -12.06 5.57
CA TYR A 82 -0.17 -11.54 4.26
C TYR A 82 0.55 -12.22 3.09
N ARG A 83 1.72 -12.83 3.34
CA ARG A 83 2.46 -13.69 2.42
C ARG A 83 1.68 -14.91 1.89
N ASP A 84 0.66 -15.40 2.57
CA ASP A 84 -0.03 -16.64 2.20
C ASP A 84 -1.24 -16.34 1.29
N LEU A 85 -1.87 -15.16 1.39
CA LEU A 85 -3.04 -14.77 0.58
C LEU A 85 -2.84 -14.92 -0.94
N ASP A 86 -3.92 -15.19 -1.67
CA ASP A 86 -3.95 -15.13 -3.14
C ASP A 86 -3.98 -13.68 -3.62
N TYR A 87 -2.84 -13.20 -4.13
CA TYR A 87 -2.68 -11.80 -4.56
C TYR A 87 -3.44 -11.50 -5.85
N GLY A 88 -3.81 -12.53 -6.63
CA GLY A 88 -4.68 -12.33 -7.80
C GLY A 88 -6.10 -12.02 -7.39
N ARG A 89 -6.63 -12.73 -6.39
CA ARG A 89 -7.95 -12.42 -5.84
C ARG A 89 -7.95 -11.09 -5.10
N LEU A 90 -6.93 -10.83 -4.29
CA LEU A 90 -6.77 -9.57 -3.57
C LEU A 90 -6.74 -8.37 -4.52
N GLU A 91 -5.93 -8.45 -5.59
CA GLU A 91 -5.86 -7.42 -6.62
C GLU A 91 -7.24 -7.19 -7.28
N ALA A 92 -7.96 -8.28 -7.60
CA ALA A 92 -9.29 -8.19 -8.17
C ALA A 92 -10.28 -7.50 -7.20
N TRP A 93 -10.23 -7.82 -5.91
CA TRP A 93 -11.05 -7.17 -4.89
C TRP A 93 -10.76 -5.67 -4.79
N LEU A 94 -9.48 -5.29 -4.68
CA LEU A 94 -9.07 -3.88 -4.63
C LEU A 94 -9.47 -3.13 -5.91
N ALA A 95 -9.36 -3.78 -7.07
CA ALA A 95 -9.82 -3.21 -8.35
C ALA A 95 -11.34 -2.98 -8.35
N ARG A 96 -12.15 -3.95 -7.90
CA ARG A 96 -13.62 -3.78 -7.81
C ARG A 96 -14.03 -2.66 -6.85
N ILE A 97 -13.30 -2.53 -5.74
CA ILE A 97 -13.55 -1.45 -4.78
C ILE A 97 -13.26 -0.09 -5.41
N LEU A 98 -12.16 0.04 -6.18
CA LEU A 98 -11.84 1.27 -6.91
C LEU A 98 -12.80 1.54 -8.10
N GLU A 99 -13.37 0.50 -8.72
CA GLU A 99 -14.43 0.66 -9.73
C GLU A 99 -15.72 1.23 -9.11
N LEU A 100 -16.02 0.88 -7.86
CA LEU A 100 -17.17 1.40 -7.10
C LEU A 100 -16.91 2.80 -6.53
N ASP A 101 -15.69 3.06 -6.03
CA ASP A 101 -15.24 4.37 -5.56
C ASP A 101 -13.93 4.79 -6.27
N PRO A 102 -14.02 5.42 -7.46
CA PRO A 102 -12.84 5.86 -8.22
C PRO A 102 -11.99 6.90 -7.50
N ARG A 103 -12.58 7.64 -6.55
CA ARG A 103 -11.88 8.67 -5.76
C ARG A 103 -11.22 8.08 -4.51
N GLY A 104 -11.56 6.84 -4.16
CA GLY A 104 -11.05 6.13 -3.00
C GLY A 104 -9.52 6.02 -3.01
N GLN A 105 -8.89 6.48 -1.92
CA GLN A 105 -7.45 6.41 -1.75
C GLN A 105 -7.02 5.20 -0.89
N TYR A 106 -7.93 4.74 -0.01
CA TYR A 106 -7.66 3.67 0.93
C TYR A 106 -7.26 2.34 0.27
N PRO A 107 -7.85 1.88 -0.86
CA PRO A 107 -7.41 0.65 -1.52
C PRO A 107 -5.96 0.70 -2.01
N LEU A 108 -5.49 1.88 -2.44
CA LEU A 108 -4.12 2.08 -2.91
C LEU A 108 -3.12 2.21 -1.75
N LEU A 109 -3.54 2.85 -0.65
CA LEU A 109 -2.81 2.82 0.62
C LEU A 109 -2.64 1.37 1.08
N ALA A 110 -3.71 0.57 1.08
CA ALA A 110 -3.67 -0.82 1.52
C ALA A 110 -2.75 -1.67 0.62
N ALA A 111 -2.89 -1.55 -0.70
CA ALA A 111 -2.00 -2.19 -1.66
C ALA A 111 -0.52 -1.88 -1.40
N SER A 112 -0.19 -0.61 -1.16
CA SER A 112 1.21 -0.16 -1.05
C SER A 112 1.82 -0.35 0.34
N ARG A 113 1.04 -0.21 1.43
CA ARG A 113 1.59 -0.28 2.82
C ARG A 113 1.32 -1.58 3.55
N LEU A 114 0.24 -2.29 3.23
CA LEU A 114 -0.10 -3.55 3.90
C LEU A 114 0.33 -4.72 3.04
N TYR A 115 -0.14 -4.76 1.80
CA TYR A 115 0.03 -5.93 0.93
C TYR A 115 1.37 -5.93 0.17
N ALA A 116 1.97 -4.78 -0.13
CA ALA A 116 3.32 -4.74 -0.73
C ALA A 116 4.45 -4.90 0.30
N GLU A 117 4.15 -4.97 1.60
CA GLU A 117 5.15 -5.05 2.67
C GLU A 117 5.44 -6.49 3.15
N VAL A 118 5.13 -7.48 2.33
CA VAL A 118 5.37 -8.91 2.62
C VAL A 118 6.76 -9.38 2.18
N PRO A 119 7.41 -10.33 2.88
CA PRO A 119 8.73 -10.85 2.50
C PRO A 119 8.66 -11.84 1.32
N VAL A 120 7.95 -11.47 0.25
CA VAL A 120 7.78 -12.27 -0.98
C VAL A 120 7.83 -11.32 -2.17
N GLU A 121 8.96 -11.27 -2.87
CA GLU A 121 9.23 -10.27 -3.92
C GLU A 121 8.17 -10.25 -5.04
N GLU A 122 7.72 -11.41 -5.50
CA GLU A 122 6.69 -11.52 -6.54
C GLU A 122 5.39 -10.81 -6.12
N LYS A 123 4.99 -11.00 -4.86
CA LYS A 123 3.78 -10.40 -4.28
C LYS A 123 3.94 -8.89 -4.10
N GLN A 124 5.12 -8.44 -3.66
CA GLN A 124 5.45 -7.02 -3.62
C GLN A 124 5.32 -6.42 -5.03
N ARG A 125 6.05 -6.95 -6.02
CA ARG A 125 6.02 -6.47 -7.42
C ARG A 125 4.61 -6.41 -7.98
N ARG A 126 3.77 -7.41 -7.72
CA ARG A 126 2.38 -7.43 -8.16
C ARG A 126 1.55 -6.27 -7.60
N MET A 127 1.66 -6.00 -6.30
CA MET A 127 0.96 -4.87 -5.67
C MET A 127 1.50 -3.51 -6.14
N LEU A 128 2.82 -3.39 -6.34
CA LEU A 128 3.43 -2.18 -6.90
C LEU A 128 2.94 -1.93 -8.34
N GLU A 129 2.87 -2.96 -9.18
CA GLU A 129 2.37 -2.84 -10.56
C GLU A 129 0.85 -2.56 -10.60
N PHE A 130 0.08 -3.07 -9.62
CA PHE A 130 -1.31 -2.66 -9.44
C PHE A 130 -1.43 -1.16 -9.15
N VAL A 131 -0.67 -0.65 -8.18
CA VAL A 131 -0.64 0.80 -7.87
C VAL A 131 -0.19 1.62 -9.07
N TYR A 132 0.82 1.16 -9.82
CA TYR A 132 1.29 1.81 -11.04
C TYR A 132 0.20 1.91 -12.11
N ARG A 133 -0.53 0.83 -12.37
CA ARG A 133 -1.67 0.86 -13.33
C ARG A 133 -2.77 1.80 -12.86
N GLN A 134 -3.09 1.77 -11.57
CA GLN A 134 -4.13 2.62 -10.99
C GLN A 134 -3.73 4.10 -10.94
N PHE A 135 -2.43 4.42 -10.88
CA PHE A 135 -1.95 5.79 -10.91
C PHE A 135 -2.40 6.54 -12.18
N PHE A 136 -2.38 5.89 -13.35
CA PHE A 136 -2.77 6.55 -14.61
C PHE A 136 -4.25 6.94 -14.70
N VAL A 137 -5.11 6.34 -13.87
CA VAL A 137 -6.53 6.70 -13.80
C VAL A 137 -6.70 8.10 -13.22
N ASP A 138 -5.84 8.48 -12.27
CA ASP A 138 -5.90 9.78 -11.59
C ASP A 138 -4.51 10.18 -11.03
N PRO A 139 -3.59 10.60 -11.91
CA PRO A 139 -2.20 10.87 -11.54
C PRO A 139 -2.07 11.95 -10.46
N SER A 140 -2.94 12.96 -10.50
CA SER A 140 -2.90 14.12 -9.62
C SER A 140 -3.26 13.78 -8.17
N ARG A 141 -4.12 12.77 -7.93
CA ARG A 141 -4.47 12.34 -6.56
C ARG A 141 -3.72 11.09 -6.10
N ARG A 142 -3.31 10.23 -7.02
CA ARG A 142 -2.73 8.91 -6.71
C ARG A 142 -1.20 8.90 -6.67
N TRP A 143 -0.53 10.03 -6.98
CA TRP A 143 0.93 10.14 -6.92
C TRP A 143 1.55 9.73 -5.57
N PRO A 144 0.95 9.96 -4.37
CA PRO A 144 1.61 9.60 -3.11
C PRO A 144 1.81 8.09 -2.99
N TRP A 145 0.86 7.30 -3.50
CA TRP A 145 0.93 5.84 -3.46
C TRP A 145 1.98 5.30 -4.43
N LEU A 146 2.11 5.93 -5.60
CA LEU A 146 3.18 5.58 -6.54
C LEU A 146 4.56 6.01 -6.01
N ALA A 147 4.65 7.12 -5.27
CA ALA A 147 5.89 7.56 -4.64
C ALA A 147 6.31 6.57 -3.54
N HIS A 148 5.35 6.10 -2.74
CA HIS A 148 5.60 5.05 -1.77
C HIS A 148 6.02 3.73 -2.46
N ALA A 149 5.38 3.37 -3.58
CA ALA A 149 5.76 2.21 -4.36
C ALA A 149 7.20 2.29 -4.91
N ALA A 150 7.64 3.47 -5.35
CA ALA A 150 9.02 3.70 -5.76
C ALA A 150 10.01 3.52 -4.61
N ALA A 151 9.66 3.97 -3.40
CA ALA A 151 10.48 3.77 -2.20
C ALA A 151 10.61 2.28 -1.83
N ILE A 152 9.52 1.50 -1.93
CA ILE A 152 9.56 0.05 -1.71
C ILE A 152 10.42 -0.64 -2.78
N ALA A 153 10.26 -0.27 -4.05
CA ALA A 153 11.07 -0.81 -5.14
C ALA A 153 12.58 -0.58 -4.91
N LYS A 154 12.94 0.63 -4.44
CA LYS A 154 14.33 0.98 -4.13
C LYS A 154 14.87 0.24 -2.91
N HIS A 155 14.16 0.28 -1.77
CA HIS A 155 14.73 -0.12 -0.48
C HIS A 155 14.44 -1.56 -0.08
N ARG A 156 13.34 -2.17 -0.55
CA ARG A 156 12.97 -3.56 -0.21
C ARG A 156 13.29 -4.52 -1.35
N LEU A 157 12.93 -4.17 -2.59
CA LEU A 157 13.21 -5.00 -3.76
C LEU A 157 14.64 -4.82 -4.30
N GLY A 158 15.31 -3.71 -3.97
CA GLY A 158 16.61 -3.36 -4.56
C GLY A 158 16.56 -3.10 -6.07
N ASP A 159 15.36 -2.93 -6.65
CA ASP A 159 15.16 -2.76 -8.08
C ASP A 159 15.11 -1.27 -8.43
N LEU A 160 16.30 -0.70 -8.59
CA LEU A 160 16.47 0.71 -8.98
C LEU A 160 15.83 1.04 -10.34
N PRO A 161 15.93 0.19 -11.40
CA PRO A 161 15.19 0.41 -12.64
C PRO A 161 13.68 0.53 -12.44
N LEU A 162 13.07 -0.33 -11.62
CA LEU A 162 11.63 -0.27 -11.30
C LEU A 162 11.29 1.00 -10.53
N ALA A 163 12.09 1.37 -9.53
CA ALA A 163 11.92 2.60 -8.77
C ALA A 163 11.98 3.84 -9.68
N ARG A 164 12.93 3.87 -10.62
CA ARG A 164 13.06 4.93 -11.63
C ARG A 164 11.83 4.98 -12.54
N ARG A 165 11.33 3.83 -13.01
CA ARG A 165 10.11 3.77 -13.85
C ARG A 165 8.92 4.44 -13.16
N TYR A 166 8.75 4.21 -11.87
CA TYR A 166 7.68 4.82 -11.07
C TYR A 166 7.91 6.32 -10.85
N ALA A 167 9.13 6.73 -10.54
CA ALA A 167 9.48 8.15 -10.39
C ALA A 167 9.30 8.96 -11.69
N ALA A 168 9.75 8.40 -12.81
CA ALA A 168 9.56 9.01 -14.13
C ALA A 168 8.08 9.16 -14.49
N ALA A 169 7.23 8.20 -14.11
CA ALA A 169 5.79 8.30 -14.33
C ALA A 169 5.16 9.42 -13.49
N ILE A 170 5.58 9.60 -12.22
CA ILE A 170 5.13 10.73 -11.40
C ILE A 170 5.53 12.05 -12.06
N GLN A 171 6.81 12.20 -12.44
CA GLN A 171 7.31 13.41 -13.07
C GLN A 171 6.54 13.78 -14.35
N ARG A 172 6.19 12.78 -15.18
CA ARG A 172 5.54 13.02 -16.48
C ARG A 172 4.03 13.26 -16.38
N HIS A 173 3.35 12.60 -15.46
CA HIS A 173 1.88 12.57 -15.44
C HIS A 173 1.26 13.29 -14.25
N ALA A 174 1.96 13.46 -13.12
CA ALA A 174 1.47 14.21 -11.98
C ALA A 174 1.79 15.72 -12.17
N THR A 175 1.08 16.36 -13.10
CA THR A 175 1.32 17.76 -13.50
C THR A 175 0.53 18.80 -12.71
N ALA A 176 -0.27 18.37 -11.73
CA ALA A 176 -1.06 19.28 -10.93
C ALA A 176 -0.17 20.14 -10.02
N ASP A 177 -0.60 21.38 -9.77
CA ASP A 177 0.18 22.37 -9.01
C ASP A 177 0.35 21.99 -7.53
N ASP A 178 -0.50 21.10 -7.00
CA ASP A 178 -0.45 20.57 -5.64
C ASP A 178 0.62 19.49 -5.45
N VAL A 179 1.23 18.98 -6.54
CA VAL A 179 2.28 17.97 -6.47
C VAL A 179 3.58 18.62 -6.00
N PRO A 180 4.12 18.23 -4.83
CA PRO A 180 5.33 18.83 -4.30
C PRO A 180 6.52 18.66 -5.24
N LEU A 181 7.45 19.62 -5.23
CA LEU A 181 8.62 19.58 -6.09
C LEU A 181 9.47 18.32 -5.87
N TRP A 182 9.63 17.87 -4.62
CA TRP A 182 10.36 16.65 -4.30
C TRP A 182 9.78 15.41 -5.02
N ALA A 183 8.46 15.32 -5.18
CA ALA A 183 7.82 14.19 -5.86
C ALA A 183 8.09 14.23 -7.37
N ARG A 184 8.15 15.43 -7.96
CA ARG A 184 8.50 15.64 -9.37
C ARG A 184 10.00 15.42 -9.65
N GLN A 185 10.84 15.59 -8.64
CA GLN A 185 12.30 15.44 -8.75
C GLN A 185 12.82 14.08 -8.29
N MET A 186 11.93 13.19 -7.84
CA MET A 186 12.30 11.88 -7.31
C MET A 186 13.13 11.03 -8.30
N GLU A 187 12.91 11.19 -9.62
CA GLU A 187 13.70 10.48 -10.65
C GLU A 187 15.19 10.86 -10.58
N ILE A 188 15.51 12.12 -10.29
CA ILE A 188 16.89 12.62 -10.22
C ILE A 188 17.65 11.90 -9.12
N PHE A 189 17.10 11.82 -7.91
CA PHE A 189 17.76 11.15 -6.80
C PHE A 189 17.96 9.65 -7.06
N ILE A 190 17.01 9.00 -7.72
CA ILE A 190 17.16 7.57 -8.09
C ILE A 190 18.25 7.40 -9.16
N LEU A 191 18.34 8.31 -10.13
CA LEU A 191 19.43 8.31 -11.13
C LEU A 191 20.81 8.48 -10.48
N GLU A 192 20.92 9.35 -9.46
CA GLU A 192 22.16 9.50 -8.70
C GLU A 192 22.56 8.21 -7.96
N ASP A 193 21.58 7.50 -7.39
CA ASP A 193 21.80 6.20 -6.74
C ASP A 193 22.16 5.09 -7.73
N MET A 194 21.70 5.19 -8.98
CA MET A 194 22.08 4.31 -10.09
C MET A 194 23.46 4.62 -10.68
N ASN A 195 24.15 5.65 -10.17
CA ASN A 195 25.38 6.20 -10.74
C ASN A 195 25.23 6.75 -12.18
N GLU A 196 24.00 7.09 -12.58
CA GLU A 196 23.66 7.68 -13.89
C GLU A 196 23.81 9.20 -13.85
N LEU A 197 24.99 9.66 -13.41
CA LEU A 197 25.24 11.07 -13.04
C LEU A 197 25.05 12.05 -14.19
N GLN A 198 25.34 11.62 -15.43
CA GLN A 198 25.13 12.44 -16.63
C GLN A 198 23.64 12.70 -16.89
N THR A 199 22.81 11.66 -16.74
CA THR A 199 21.37 11.77 -16.93
C THR A 199 20.77 12.66 -15.83
N ALA A 200 21.20 12.49 -14.57
CA ALA A 200 20.80 13.35 -13.46
C ALA A 200 21.16 14.83 -13.72
N ARG A 201 22.38 15.12 -14.20
CA ARG A 201 22.84 16.46 -14.57
C ARG A 201 21.94 17.11 -15.64
N ILE A 202 21.64 16.39 -16.72
CA ILE A 202 20.78 16.88 -17.80
C ILE A 202 19.38 17.23 -17.26
N MET A 203 18.83 16.37 -16.41
CA MET A 203 17.50 16.57 -15.82
C MET A 203 17.46 17.80 -14.91
N ILE A 204 18.45 17.99 -14.03
CA ILE A 204 18.54 19.18 -13.16
C ILE A 204 18.70 20.45 -14.01
N GLY A 205 19.57 20.43 -15.02
CA GLY A 205 19.75 21.57 -15.93
C GLY A 205 18.45 21.94 -16.66
N GLY A 206 17.71 20.95 -17.15
CA GLY A 206 16.39 21.15 -17.76
C GLY A 206 15.37 21.75 -16.78
N TYR A 207 15.38 21.34 -15.51
CA TYR A 207 14.50 21.92 -14.49
C TYR A 207 14.81 23.38 -14.20
N ILE A 208 16.09 23.75 -14.04
CA ILE A 208 16.51 25.14 -13.81
C ILE A 208 16.13 26.01 -15.02
N GLN A 209 16.41 25.54 -16.24
CA GLN A 209 16.11 26.27 -17.48
C GLN A 209 14.60 26.41 -17.72
N SER A 210 13.78 25.46 -17.26
CA SER A 210 12.33 25.50 -17.49
C SER A 210 11.62 26.67 -16.80
N GLY A 211 12.26 27.33 -15.81
CA GLY A 211 11.68 28.44 -15.05
C GLY A 211 10.43 28.08 -14.23
N LYS A 212 10.07 26.78 -14.14
CA LYS A 212 8.89 26.30 -13.40
C LYS A 212 9.10 26.34 -11.89
N VAL A 213 10.36 26.32 -11.44
CA VAL A 213 10.74 26.45 -10.03
C VAL A 213 10.81 27.93 -9.69
N LYS A 214 9.81 28.42 -8.96
CA LYS A 214 9.67 29.85 -8.62
C LYS A 214 10.25 30.20 -7.26
N ASP A 215 10.44 29.21 -6.38
CA ASP A 215 10.99 29.43 -5.04
C ASP A 215 12.53 29.58 -5.11
N PRO A 216 13.09 30.72 -4.65
CA PRO A 216 14.54 30.91 -4.57
C PRO A 216 15.27 29.85 -3.75
N ALA A 217 14.64 29.26 -2.72
CA ALA A 217 15.24 28.20 -1.92
C ALA A 217 15.37 26.88 -2.70
N GLU A 218 14.35 26.54 -3.47
CA GLU A 218 14.35 25.35 -4.33
C GLU A 218 15.36 25.48 -5.47
N LEU A 219 15.49 26.68 -6.06
CA LEU A 219 16.52 26.97 -7.06
C LEU A 219 17.94 26.80 -6.50
N ARG A 220 18.20 27.30 -5.28
CA ARG A 220 19.49 27.09 -4.60
C ARG A 220 19.77 25.62 -4.36
N PHE A 221 18.78 24.85 -3.89
CA PHE A 221 18.93 23.42 -3.67
C PHE A 221 19.29 22.66 -4.96
N LEU A 222 18.69 23.02 -6.10
CA LEU A 222 19.00 22.42 -7.39
C LEU A 222 20.40 22.78 -7.89
N ASP A 223 20.80 24.04 -7.73
CA ASP A 223 22.15 24.51 -8.07
C ASP A 223 23.22 23.80 -7.22
N GLU A 224 22.99 23.66 -5.91
CA GLU A 224 23.85 22.90 -5.01
C GLU A 224 23.91 21.41 -5.40
N SER A 225 22.79 20.82 -5.79
CA SER A 225 22.74 19.42 -6.22
C SER A 225 23.47 19.22 -7.55
N LEU A 226 23.35 20.17 -8.50
CA LEU A 226 24.12 20.16 -9.74
C LEU A 226 25.63 20.22 -9.47
N LYS A 227 26.07 21.16 -8.62
CA LYS A 227 27.50 21.28 -8.24
C LYS A 227 28.04 20.01 -7.59
N ARG A 228 27.26 19.38 -6.69
CA ARG A 228 27.64 18.10 -6.07
C ARG A 228 27.81 16.98 -7.10
N LEU A 229 26.93 16.92 -8.08
CA LEU A 229 27.02 15.92 -9.17
C LEU A 229 28.25 16.15 -10.04
N GLU A 230 28.52 17.40 -10.42
CA GLU A 230 29.71 17.75 -11.21
C GLU A 230 31.00 17.37 -10.48
N ALA A 231 31.08 17.66 -9.17
CA ALA A 231 32.22 17.28 -8.34
C ALA A 231 32.43 15.75 -8.29
N ARG A 232 31.35 14.97 -8.12
CA ARG A 232 31.42 13.50 -8.16
C ARG A 232 31.89 12.98 -9.52
N MET A 233 31.36 13.54 -10.62
CA MET A 233 31.75 13.15 -11.97
C MET A 233 33.23 13.46 -12.29
N VAL A 234 33.77 14.58 -11.80
CA VAL A 234 35.19 14.92 -11.93
C VAL A 234 36.04 13.94 -11.12
N GLY A 235 35.62 13.60 -9.90
CA GLY A 235 36.29 12.60 -9.06
C GLY A 235 36.33 11.20 -9.67
N GLU A 236 35.28 10.78 -10.38
CA GLU A 236 35.25 9.50 -11.09
C GLU A 236 36.13 9.48 -12.35
N ARG A 237 36.23 10.60 -13.08
CA ARG A 237 37.10 10.72 -14.25
C ARG A 237 38.58 10.71 -13.89
N GLY A 238 38.96 11.25 -12.72
CA GLY A 238 40.36 11.24 -12.25
C GLY A 238 40.81 9.91 -11.63
N ARG A 239 39.89 8.94 -11.43
CA ARG A 239 40.16 7.60 -10.87
C ARG A 239 40.31 6.51 -11.93
N LYS A 240 39.98 6.80 -13.19
CA LYS A 240 40.23 5.95 -14.35
C LYS A 240 41.54 6.34 -15.00
#